data_AF-X0WVN2-F1
#
_entry.id   AF-X0WVN2-F1
#
_cell.length_a   1.000
_cell.length_b   1.000
_cell.length_c   1.000
_cell.angle_alpha   90.00
_cell.angle_beta   90.00
_cell.angle_gamma   90.00
#
_symmetry.space_group_name_H-M   'P 1'
#
loop_
_entity.id
_entity.type
_entity.pdbx_description
1 polymer ?
#
loop_
_entity_poly.entity_id
_entity_poly.type
_entity_poly.pdbx_seq_one_letter_code
_entity_poly.pdbx_strand_id
1 'polypeptide(L)'
;MLLVAQERKIVKTMRILIVNPFGIGDVLFSTPMISNLKIAHPESYIGYICNIRAKEALYNNPQINEIFVFEKDEYRNLWRQSKFKCIKKFITFYIKIKKKNFDLAIDLSLGHQYSLFLWLIGVRKRIGYNYRNRGRFL
;
A
#
# COMPACT_ATOMS: atom_id res chain seq x y z
N MET A 1 25.93 38.27 16.20
CA MET A 1 26.98 37.25 16.15
C MET A 1 26.30 35.89 16.02
N LEU A 2 26.41 35.29 14.84
CA LEU A 2 26.06 33.91 14.43
C LEU A 2 24.60 33.43 14.57
N LEU A 3 23.79 33.75 13.55
CA LEU A 3 22.72 32.88 13.07
C LEU A 3 23.34 31.60 12.52
N VAL A 4 23.30 30.50 13.27
CA VAL A 4 23.64 29.18 12.75
C VAL A 4 22.49 28.74 11.84
N ALA A 5 22.65 28.99 10.54
CA ALA A 5 21.86 28.33 9.52
C ALA A 5 22.21 26.83 9.57
N GLN A 6 21.39 26.04 10.29
CA GLN A 6 21.45 24.59 10.17
C GLN A 6 21.13 24.24 8.71
N GLU A 7 22.11 23.67 8.01
CA GLU A 7 21.90 23.02 6.73
C GLU A 7 20.79 21.97 6.89
N ARG A 8 19.59 22.28 6.41
CA ARG A 8 18.51 21.31 6.30
C ARG A 8 18.95 20.25 5.31
N LYS A 9 19.52 19.13 5.78
CA LYS A 9 19.60 17.90 5.00
C LYS A 9 18.19 17.58 4.53
N ILE A 10 17.95 17.60 3.22
CA ILE A 10 16.69 17.15 2.63
C ILE A 10 16.63 15.64 2.86
N VAL A 11 16.08 15.23 4.01
CA VAL A 11 15.82 13.83 4.29
C VAL A 11 14.66 13.43 3.41
N LYS A 12 14.91 12.52 2.45
CA LYS A 12 13.85 11.97 1.60
C LYS A 12 12.78 11.34 2.50
N THR A 13 11.56 11.85 2.43
CA THR A 13 10.41 11.27 3.11
C THR A 13 10.21 9.83 2.68
N MET A 14 10.23 8.90 3.64
CA MET A 14 9.99 7.48 3.38
C MET A 14 8.54 7.26 2.95
N ARG A 15 8.33 6.54 1.85
CA ARG A 15 6.99 6.22 1.34
C ARG A 15 6.71 4.73 1.53
N ILE A 16 5.70 4.42 2.33
CA ILE A 16 5.34 3.06 2.76
C ILE A 16 3.98 2.69 2.17
N LEU A 17 3.88 1.52 1.55
CA LEU A 17 2.62 0.95 1.06
C LEU A 17 2.23 -0.26 1.90
N ILE A 18 1.07 -0.23 2.54
CA ILE A 18 0.52 -1.37 3.26
C ILE A 18 -0.51 -2.06 2.37
N VAL A 19 -0.46 -3.39 2.26
CA VAL A 19 -1.41 -4.18 1.47
C VAL A 19 -2.18 -5.11 2.39
N ASN A 20 -3.47 -4.84 2.57
CA ASN A 20 -4.36 -5.67 3.38
C ASN A 20 -5.74 -5.78 2.71
N PRO A 21 -5.95 -6.78 1.85
CA PRO A 21 -7.18 -6.95 1.08
C PRO A 21 -8.30 -7.66 1.85
N PHE A 22 -8.11 -7.94 3.14
CA PHE A 22 -9.05 -8.70 3.95
C PHE A 22 -10.20 -7.84 4.50
N GLY A 23 -10.94 -8.39 5.46
CA GLY A 23 -12.12 -7.75 6.03
C GLY A 23 -11.80 -6.60 6.99
N ILE A 24 -12.86 -5.99 7.52
CA ILE A 24 -12.72 -4.86 8.45
C ILE A 24 -11.93 -5.21 9.71
N GLY A 25 -12.07 -6.44 10.23
CA GLY A 25 -11.34 -6.90 11.42
C GLY A 25 -9.82 -6.89 11.21
N ASP A 26 -9.34 -7.52 10.12
CA ASP A 26 -7.92 -7.53 9.76
C ASP A 26 -7.34 -6.13 9.56
N VAL A 27 -8.15 -5.23 8.99
CA VAL A 27 -7.75 -3.83 8.79
C VAL A 27 -7.63 -3.09 10.11
N LEU A 28 -8.58 -3.26 11.04
CA LEU A 28 -8.50 -2.67 12.38
C LEU A 28 -7.25 -3.15 13.14
N PHE A 29 -6.94 -4.44 13.07
CA PHE A 29 -5.74 -5.00 13.71
C PHE A 29 -4.42 -4.50 13.12
N SER A 30 -4.44 -3.94 11.91
CA SER A 30 -3.24 -3.31 11.33
C SER A 30 -3.02 -1.87 11.80
N THR A 31 -4.00 -1.22 12.42
CA THR A 31 -3.88 0.20 12.80
C THR A 31 -2.79 0.49 13.85
N PRO A 32 -2.52 -0.37 14.87
CA PRO A 32 -1.39 -0.15 15.77
C PRO A 32 -0.04 -0.21 15.05
N MET A 33 0.08 -1.04 14.00
CA MET A 33 1.27 -1.07 13.16
C MET A 33 1.46 0.28 12.44
N ILE A 34 0.38 0.89 11.92
CA ILE A 34 0.44 2.22 11.30
C ILE A 34 0.93 3.27 12.31
N SER A 35 0.41 3.23 13.55
CA SER A 35 0.88 4.11 14.62
C SER A 35 2.37 3.96 14.91
N ASN A 36 2.85 2.72 15.01
CA ASN A 36 4.26 2.45 15.26
C ASN A 36 5.16 2.89 14.09
N LEU A 37 4.70 2.74 12.85
CA LEU A 37 5.40 3.26 11.67
C LEU A 37 5.52 4.77 11.69
N LYS A 38 4.47 5.49 12.13
CA LYS A 38 4.52 6.94 12.32
C LYS A 38 5.42 7.36 13.47
N ILE A 39 5.47 6.61 14.57
CA ILE A 39 6.42 6.89 15.66
C ILE A 39 7.87 6.75 15.15
N ALA A 40 8.18 5.67 14.42
CA ALA A 40 9.52 5.42 13.89
C ALA A 40 9.88 6.35 12.71
N HIS A 41 8.89 6.74 11.91
CA HIS A 41 9.05 7.60 10.74
C HIS A 41 7.93 8.67 10.69
N PRO A 42 8.04 9.75 11.49
CA PRO A 42 6.98 10.76 11.66
C PRO A 42 6.49 11.37 10.34
N GLU A 43 7.44 11.72 9.46
CA GLU A 43 7.15 12.35 8.18
C GLU A 43 6.71 11.37 7.09
N SER A 44 6.69 10.05 7.35
CA SER A 44 6.46 9.05 6.30
C SER A 44 5.13 9.23 5.55
N TYR A 45 5.14 8.97 4.25
CA TYR A 45 3.91 8.87 3.47
C TYR A 45 3.39 7.44 3.55
N ILE A 46 2.18 7.24 4.08
CA ILE A 46 1.55 5.92 4.19
C ILE A 46 0.41 5.80 3.17
N GLY A 47 0.61 4.93 2.19
CA GLY A 47 -0.44 4.44 1.31
C GLY A 47 -1.00 3.12 1.83
N TYR A 48 -2.30 2.88 1.66
CA TYR A 48 -2.94 1.67 2.13
C TYR A 48 -3.86 1.06 1.06
N ILE A 49 -3.61 -0.18 0.66
CA ILE A 49 -4.50 -0.96 -0.21
C ILE A 49 -5.47 -1.77 0.65
N CYS A 50 -6.77 -1.59 0.43
CA CYS A 50 -7.83 -2.32 1.13
C CYS A 50 -8.98 -2.73 0.19
N ASN A 51 -9.85 -3.61 0.67
CA ASN A 51 -11.15 -3.86 0.03
C ASN A 51 -12.12 -2.69 0.29
N ILE A 52 -13.20 -2.57 -0.49
CA ILE A 52 -14.16 -1.47 -0.36
C ILE A 52 -14.89 -1.45 1.00
N ARG A 53 -15.19 -2.63 1.57
CA ARG A 53 -15.90 -2.79 2.85
C ARG A 53 -15.07 -2.31 4.03
N ALA A 54 -13.75 -2.34 3.93
CA ALA A 54 -12.84 -1.87 4.97
C ALA A 54 -12.38 -0.41 4.78
N LYS A 55 -12.72 0.24 3.66
CA LYS A 55 -12.30 1.61 3.35
C LYS A 55 -12.74 2.60 4.44
N GLU A 56 -14.00 2.52 4.87
CA GLU A 56 -14.57 3.45 5.85
C GLU A 56 -13.88 3.35 7.23
N ALA A 57 -13.39 2.17 7.60
CA ALA A 57 -12.61 1.99 8.83
C ALA A 57 -11.26 2.72 8.80
N LEU A 58 -10.74 3.04 7.61
CA LEU A 58 -9.47 3.73 7.42
C LEU A 58 -9.64 5.22 7.10
N TYR A 59 -10.82 5.64 6.63
CA TYR A 59 -11.05 6.97 6.08
C TYR A 59 -10.72 8.10 7.07
N ASN A 60 -11.01 7.89 8.36
CA ASN A 60 -10.75 8.87 9.41
C ASN A 60 -9.39 8.71 10.10
N ASN A 61 -8.51 7.84 9.60
CA ASN A 61 -7.18 7.67 10.20
C ASN A 61 -6.22 8.76 9.66
N PRO A 62 -5.80 9.74 10.50
CA PRO A 62 -4.96 10.84 10.06
C PRO A 62 -3.53 10.41 9.70
N GLN A 63 -3.14 9.18 10.06
CA GLN A 63 -1.81 8.64 9.78
C GLN A 63 -1.70 8.06 8.38
N ILE A 64 -2.83 7.87 7.68
CA ILE A 64 -2.89 7.34 6.32
C ILE A 64 -3.03 8.51 5.35
N ASN A 65 -2.10 8.60 4.39
CA ASN A 65 -2.10 9.67 3.41
C ASN A 65 -2.99 9.36 2.20
N GLU A 66 -3.10 8.09 1.81
CA GLU A 66 -3.94 7.71 0.68
C GLU A 66 -4.42 6.26 0.78
N ILE A 67 -5.71 6.06 0.50
CA ILE A 67 -6.33 4.74 0.44
C ILE A 67 -6.55 4.34 -1.02
N PHE A 68 -6.11 3.15 -1.38
CA PHE A 68 -6.28 2.53 -2.69
C PHE A 68 -7.25 1.36 -2.56
N VAL A 69 -8.46 1.53 -3.05
CA VAL A 69 -9.46 0.45 -3.01
C VAL A 69 -9.21 -0.55 -4.14
N PHE A 70 -9.06 -1.82 -3.78
CA PHE A 70 -9.01 -2.94 -4.70
C PHE A 70 -10.13 -3.93 -4.35
N GLU A 71 -11.22 -3.93 -5.12
CA GLU A 71 -12.35 -4.84 -4.92
C GLU A 71 -12.30 -6.00 -5.92
N LYS A 72 -11.92 -7.18 -5.44
CA LYS A 72 -11.67 -8.36 -6.27
C LYS A 72 -12.90 -8.77 -7.09
N ASP A 73 -14.09 -8.68 -6.50
CA ASP A 73 -15.32 -9.09 -7.18
C ASP A 73 -15.71 -8.11 -8.29
N GLU A 74 -15.37 -6.82 -8.13
CA GLU A 74 -15.51 -5.81 -9.20
C GLU A 74 -14.66 -6.19 -10.42
N TYR A 75 -13.38 -6.52 -10.22
CA TYR A 75 -12.48 -6.92 -11.30
C TYR A 75 -12.94 -8.23 -11.97
N ARG A 76 -13.43 -9.20 -11.20
CA ARG A 76 -13.96 -10.46 -11.75
C ARG A 76 -15.19 -10.24 -12.63
N ASN A 77 -16.14 -9.43 -12.16
CA ASN A 77 -17.35 -9.12 -12.90
C ASN A 77 -17.01 -8.34 -14.19
N LEU A 78 -16.12 -7.36 -14.09
CA LEU A 78 -15.68 -6.58 -15.24
C LEU A 78 -14.92 -7.44 -16.27
N TRP A 79 -14.13 -8.41 -15.82
CA TRP A 79 -13.45 -9.36 -16.71
C TRP A 79 -14.44 -10.21 -17.52
N ARG A 80 -15.52 -10.68 -16.90
CA ARG A 80 -16.59 -11.44 -17.57
C ARG A 80 -17.34 -10.61 -18.61
N GLN A 81 -17.54 -9.32 -18.33
CA GLN A 81 -18.25 -8.42 -19.23
C GLN A 81 -17.36 -7.91 -20.38
N SER A 82 -16.13 -7.48 -20.06
CA SER A 82 -15.18 -6.94 -21.03
C SER A 82 -13.76 -6.99 -20.49
N LYS A 83 -12.96 -7.90 -21.05
CA LYS A 83 -11.53 -8.01 -20.74
C LYS A 83 -10.79 -6.69 -20.95
N PHE A 84 -11.11 -5.97 -22.03
CA PHE A 84 -10.50 -4.65 -22.32
C PHE A 84 -10.77 -3.63 -21.21
N LYS A 85 -12.01 -3.50 -20.75
CA LYS A 85 -12.36 -2.58 -19.65
C LYS A 85 -11.66 -2.98 -18.35
N CYS A 86 -11.59 -4.28 -18.05
CA CYS A 86 -10.89 -4.78 -16.87
C CYS A 86 -9.39 -4.45 -16.91
N ILE A 87 -8.72 -4.70 -18.04
CA ILE A 87 -7.31 -4.40 -18.24
C ILE A 87 -7.08 -2.89 -18.13
N LYS A 88 -7.89 -2.06 -18.78
CA LYS A 88 -7.79 -0.60 -18.69
C LYS A 88 -7.92 -0.09 -17.24
N LYS A 89 -8.89 -0.62 -16.47
CA LYS A 89 -9.07 -0.29 -15.06
C LYS A 89 -7.84 -0.70 -14.24
N PHE A 90 -7.34 -1.91 -14.44
CA PHE A 90 -6.15 -2.41 -13.75
C PHE A 90 -4.89 -1.59 -14.08
N ILE A 91 -4.66 -1.24 -15.35
CA ILE A 91 -3.55 -0.37 -15.77
C ILE A 91 -3.66 1.01 -15.12
N THR A 92 -4.87 1.57 -15.06
CA THR A 92 -5.10 2.87 -14.40
C THR A 92 -4.74 2.79 -12.90
N PHE A 93 -5.18 1.73 -12.22
CA PHE A 93 -4.84 1.47 -10.82
C PHE A 93 -3.34 1.28 -10.61
N TYR A 94 -2.70 0.47 -11.46
CA TYR A 94 -1.26 0.23 -11.48
C TYR A 94 -0.46 1.53 -11.64
N ILE A 95 -0.78 2.35 -12.64
CA ILE A 95 -0.10 3.63 -12.90
C ILE A 95 -0.30 4.58 -11.72
N LYS A 96 -1.50 4.65 -11.14
CA LYS A 96 -1.81 5.49 -9.98
C LYS A 96 -0.88 5.16 -8.81
N ILE A 97 -0.70 3.89 -8.49
CA ILE A 97 0.15 3.44 -7.37
C ILE A 97 1.64 3.58 -7.72
N LYS A 98 2.05 3.19 -8.93
CA LYS A 98 3.45 3.28 -9.38
C LYS A 98 3.99 4.71 -9.30
N LYS A 99 3.19 5.70 -9.70
CA LYS A 99 3.55 7.13 -9.63
C LYS A 99 3.86 7.62 -8.22
N LYS A 100 3.44 6.89 -7.17
CA LYS A 100 3.70 7.25 -5.77
C LYS A 100 5.09 6.84 -5.31
N ASN A 101 5.84 6.04 -6.08
CA ASN A 101 7.24 5.70 -5.82
C ASN A 101 7.49 5.22 -4.38
N PHE A 102 6.77 4.17 -3.96
CA PHE A 102 6.93 3.61 -2.62
C PHE A 102 8.31 2.96 -2.43
N ASP A 103 8.95 3.27 -1.31
CA ASP A 103 10.27 2.75 -0.93
C ASP A 103 10.15 1.37 -0.26
N LEU A 104 9.09 1.20 0.54
CA LEU A 104 8.79 0.00 1.31
C LEU A 104 7.34 -0.43 1.04
N ALA A 105 7.13 -1.74 0.90
CA ALA A 105 5.80 -2.33 0.97
C ALA A 105 5.73 -3.35 2.12
N ILE A 106 4.61 -3.32 2.85
CA ILE A 106 4.26 -4.28 3.90
C ILE A 106 3.05 -5.06 3.39
N ASP A 107 3.27 -6.31 3.00
CA ASP A 107 2.27 -7.21 2.46
C ASP A 107 1.68 -8.09 3.56
N LEU A 108 0.44 -7.75 3.97
CA LEU A 108 -0.34 -8.52 4.93
C LEU A 108 -1.25 -9.56 4.24
N SER A 109 -1.26 -9.63 2.90
CA SER A 109 -2.28 -10.39 2.15
C SER A 109 -2.05 -11.90 2.06
N LEU A 110 -0.86 -12.39 2.42
CA LEU A 110 -0.42 -13.79 2.28
C LEU A 110 -0.54 -14.37 0.86
N GLY A 111 -0.73 -13.53 -0.15
CA GLY A 111 -1.06 -13.91 -1.52
C GLY A 111 0.04 -13.58 -2.51
N HIS A 112 0.46 -14.58 -3.30
CA HIS A 112 1.47 -14.41 -4.35
C HIS A 112 1.12 -13.32 -5.38
N GLN A 113 -0.18 -13.11 -5.65
CA GLN A 113 -0.63 -12.09 -6.59
C GLN A 113 -0.34 -10.66 -6.13
N TYR A 114 -0.35 -10.41 -4.81
CA TYR A 114 -0.08 -9.08 -4.26
C TYR A 114 1.42 -8.82 -4.19
N SER A 115 2.22 -9.79 -3.78
CA SER A 115 3.69 -9.68 -3.83
C SER A 115 4.19 -9.51 -5.28
N LEU A 116 3.60 -10.22 -6.26
CA LEU A 116 3.89 -9.98 -7.68
C LEU A 116 3.51 -8.56 -8.11
N PHE A 117 2.33 -8.06 -7.71
CA PHE A 117 1.92 -6.69 -8.00
C PHE A 117 2.92 -5.66 -7.43
N LEU A 118 3.37 -5.85 -6.18
CA LEU A 118 4.37 -5.00 -5.51
C LEU A 118 5.71 -5.00 -6.25
N TRP A 119 6.14 -6.16 -6.74
CA TRP A 119 7.32 -6.27 -7.59
C TRP A 119 7.14 -5.52 -8.91
N LEU A 120 5.98 -5.65 -9.58
CA LEU A 120 5.67 -4.99 -10.85
C LEU A 120 5.62 -3.46 -10.75
N ILE A 121 5.17 -2.89 -9.63
CA ILE A 121 5.18 -1.43 -9.41
C ILE A 121 6.58 -0.91 -9.04
N GLY A 122 7.57 -1.80 -8.82
CA GLY A 122 8.97 -1.44 -8.63
C GLY A 122 9.37 -1.13 -7.18
N VAL A 123 8.58 -1.53 -6.18
CA VAL A 123 8.95 -1.34 -4.77
C VAL A 123 10.09 -2.27 -4.44
N ARG A 124 11.27 -1.74 -4.10
CA ARG A 124 12.49 -2.55 -3.90
C ARG A 124 12.45 -3.36 -2.61
N LYS A 125 12.04 -2.76 -1.50
CA LYS A 125 11.96 -3.42 -0.20
C LYS A 125 10.51 -3.85 0.05
N ARG A 126 10.26 -5.16 0.09
CA ARG A 126 8.94 -5.72 0.37
C ARG A 126 9.07 -6.65 1.57
N ILE A 127 8.22 -6.47 2.56
CA ILE A 127 8.18 -7.26 3.79
C ILE A 127 6.81 -7.92 3.83
N GLY A 128 6.76 -9.22 4.08
CA GLY A 128 5.52 -9.95 4.21
C GLY A 128 5.78 -11.34 4.74
N TYR A 129 4.72 -12.09 5.03
CA TYR A 129 4.85 -13.43 5.55
C TYR A 129 4.90 -14.46 4.41
N ASN A 130 5.98 -15.26 4.37
CA ASN A 130 6.12 -16.35 3.39
C ASN A 130 5.30 -17.58 3.78
N TYR A 131 3.98 -17.44 3.81
CA TYR A 131 3.09 -18.55 4.14
C TYR A 131 3.01 -19.56 2.98
N ARG A 132 3.34 -20.83 3.25
CA ARG A 132 3.28 -21.93 2.27
C ARG A 132 4.02 -21.63 0.94
N ASN A 133 5.20 -21.02 1.01
CA ASN A 133 6.02 -20.64 -0.15
C ASN A 133 5.34 -19.66 -1.14
N ARG A 134 4.33 -18.89 -0.68
CA ARG A 134 3.63 -17.88 -1.49
C ARG A 134 4.34 -16.52 -1.54
N GLY A 135 5.46 -16.37 -0.83
CA GLY A 135 6.26 -15.15 -0.76
C GLY A 135 7.33 -15.02 -1.84
N ARG A 136 7.23 -15.71 -2.98
CA ARG A 136 8.28 -15.73 -4.03
C ARG A 136 8.71 -14.35 -4.53
N PHE A 137 7.82 -13.35 -4.44
CA PHE A 137 8.06 -11.98 -4.89
C PHE A 137 8.20 -10.97 -3.74
N LEU A 138 8.30 -11.43 -2.48
CA LEU A 138 8.66 -10.58 -1.36
C LEU A 138 10.16 -10.28 -1.45
#